data_AF-A0A833SRP2-F1
#
_entry.id   AF-A0A833SRP2-F1
#
_cell.length_a   1.000
_cell.length_b   1.000
_cell.length_c   1.000
_cell.angle_alpha   90.00
_cell.angle_beta   90.00
_cell.angle_gamma   90.00
#
_symmetry.space_group_name_H-M   'P 1'
#
loop_
_entity.id
_entity.type
_entity.pdbx_description
1 polymer ?
#
loop_
_entity_poly.entity_id
_entity_poly.type
_entity_poly.pdbx_seq_one_letter_code
_entity_poly.pdbx_strand_id
1 'polypeptide(L)'
;MKRMQDLNDSSWFPEPKRPKTQSGEQLNAIFRFKHRAPSDIQDEALCHVLIKQFADFVATVRPVTVPGHCCAQANPLIDDRVVLASEFADHEVDVLREVGRRLDSSVDDIHKRGDVWYYPWLPMYGCALQRTKVSAAVVKLEVIFVDGWERILHFVPTGKCVHSAVPKTYKTLHCADLDSALEEEFGKVFDTKLRKAQQEKGSKRSASCNDLGHQKTPQFIAAVVRRAVAKVTSIVQDVGNDSRLSPHGGTTDVGQHTGGSPRGTCWPLVQAVIEQNICCGQGLLRKTMVMFKMSLLESFVTEMQETFGRGGTNVKEGCDAVDDSFFMLQDVVQSAVELLDCGYDVSSLRDECSRVRVSIGEFVDTLNLQAATPYHLPDSTILQQLSSLEYGVKIDSPQREWDLNCEESSETRHTRVLANLERCWFLDGATCSLDALLQWGEVNAAPKSSAF
;
A
#
# COMPACT_ATOMS: atom_id res chain seq x y z
N MET A 1 22.00 55.85 6.40
CA MET A 1 22.80 55.59 5.18
C MET A 1 23.40 54.18 5.34
N LYS A 2 22.79 53.16 4.67
CA LYS A 2 23.22 51.75 4.49
C LYS A 2 23.49 50.91 5.77
N ARG A 3 23.02 49.67 5.95
CA ARG A 3 22.32 48.68 5.11
C ARG A 3 21.50 47.77 6.04
N MET A 4 20.20 47.69 5.81
CA MET A 4 19.36 46.52 6.06
C MET A 4 19.43 45.67 4.79
N GLN A 5 19.87 44.42 4.89
CA GLN A 5 19.53 43.30 4.00
C GLN A 5 20.24 42.04 4.51
N ASP A 6 19.57 40.91 4.34
CA ASP A 6 20.04 39.53 4.53
C ASP A 6 19.81 38.90 5.91
N LEU A 7 18.53 38.73 6.26
CA LEU A 7 18.05 37.61 7.07
C LEU A 7 16.81 37.02 6.39
N ASN A 8 17.04 36.38 5.25
CA ASN A 8 16.04 35.59 4.54
C ASN A 8 16.69 34.25 4.19
N ASP A 9 16.90 33.41 5.21
CA ASP A 9 17.47 32.08 5.05
C ASP A 9 16.54 31.07 5.73
N SER A 10 15.44 30.76 5.05
CA SER A 10 14.42 29.78 5.44
C SER A 10 14.82 28.37 4.99
N SER A 11 15.99 27.89 5.40
CA SER A 11 16.58 26.63 4.91
C SER A 11 16.93 25.61 6.00
N TRP A 12 16.36 25.74 7.21
CA TRP A 12 16.71 24.90 8.37
C TRP A 12 15.65 23.88 8.80
N PHE A 13 14.89 23.34 7.85
CA PHE A 13 14.24 22.05 8.02
C PHE A 13 14.79 21.11 6.95
N PRO A 14 15.26 19.90 7.30
CA PRO A 14 15.49 18.90 6.29
C PRO A 14 14.13 18.66 5.62
N GLU A 15 14.00 19.07 4.35
CA GLU A 15 12.95 18.51 3.51
C GLU A 15 13.04 16.99 3.66
N PRO A 16 11.95 16.30 4.04
CA PRO A 16 11.97 14.85 3.97
C PRO A 16 12.38 14.52 2.54
N LYS A 17 13.52 13.85 2.39
CA LYS A 17 14.00 13.35 1.09
C LYS A 17 12.79 12.67 0.47
N ARG A 18 12.20 13.27 -0.58
CA ARG A 18 11.06 12.68 -1.28
C ARG A 18 11.51 11.29 -1.72
N PRO A 19 10.97 10.20 -1.18
CA PRO A 19 11.18 8.91 -1.80
C PRO A 19 10.57 9.07 -3.20
N LYS A 20 11.34 8.76 -4.25
CA LYS A 20 10.72 8.46 -5.54
C LYS A 20 9.63 7.43 -5.21
N THR A 21 8.37 7.79 -5.38
CA THR A 21 7.24 6.90 -5.11
C THR A 21 7.46 5.71 -6.04
N GLN A 22 7.98 4.62 -5.49
CA GLN A 22 8.19 3.41 -6.26
C GLN A 22 6.79 2.91 -6.63
N SER A 23 6.53 2.63 -7.90
CA SER A 23 5.25 2.09 -8.40
C SER A 23 4.68 0.99 -7.47
N GLY A 24 5.55 0.17 -6.89
CA GLY A 24 5.21 -0.85 -5.89
C GLY A 24 4.55 -0.35 -4.58
N GLU A 25 4.83 0.86 -4.08
CA GLU A 25 4.18 1.40 -2.88
C GLU A 25 2.71 1.76 -3.14
N GLN A 26 2.42 2.27 -4.33
CA GLN A 26 1.05 2.63 -4.75
C GLN A 26 0.21 1.37 -4.91
N LEU A 27 0.74 0.37 -5.63
CA LEU A 27 0.09 -0.93 -5.78
C LEU A 27 -0.10 -1.62 -4.43
N ASN A 28 0.89 -1.55 -3.53
CA ASN A 28 0.74 -2.11 -2.19
C ASN A 28 -0.30 -1.36 -1.33
N ALA A 29 -0.53 -0.06 -1.56
CA ALA A 29 -1.61 0.66 -0.88
C ALA A 29 -3.00 0.19 -1.34
N ILE A 30 -3.15 -0.14 -2.63
CA ILE A 30 -4.41 -0.60 -3.25
C ILE A 30 -4.67 -2.08 -2.97
N PHE A 31 -3.71 -2.94 -3.30
CA PHE A 31 -3.83 -4.40 -3.23
C PHE A 31 -3.46 -4.97 -1.86
N ARG A 32 -2.57 -4.32 -1.10
CA ARG A 32 -2.08 -4.80 0.21
C ARG A 32 -1.52 -6.22 0.16
N PHE A 33 -0.38 -6.36 -0.53
CA PHE A 33 0.31 -7.62 -0.70
C PHE A 33 0.51 -8.36 0.63
N LYS A 34 0.09 -9.64 0.70
CA LYS A 34 0.21 -10.44 1.94
C LYS A 34 1.67 -10.72 2.31
N HIS A 35 2.55 -10.80 1.32
CA HIS A 35 3.99 -11.03 1.46
C HIS A 35 4.79 -9.74 1.69
N ARG A 36 4.17 -8.56 1.69
CA ARG A 36 4.87 -7.30 1.99
C ARG A 36 4.34 -6.65 3.25
N ALA A 37 5.17 -5.79 3.84
CA ALA A 37 4.69 -4.90 4.87
C ALA A 37 3.61 -3.99 4.26
N PRO A 38 2.44 -3.85 4.89
CA PRO A 38 1.40 -2.96 4.39
C PRO A 38 1.89 -1.52 4.39
N SER A 39 1.38 -0.73 3.45
CA SER A 39 1.67 0.71 3.40
C SER A 39 1.22 1.38 4.70
N ASP A 40 2.15 2.07 5.35
CA ASP A 40 1.93 2.92 6.52
C ASP A 40 2.00 4.42 6.15
N ILE A 41 2.00 4.71 4.85
CA ILE A 41 2.08 6.08 4.32
C ILE A 41 0.77 6.81 4.61
N GLN A 42 0.91 8.02 5.14
CA GLN A 42 -0.17 8.94 5.48
C GLN A 42 0.11 10.33 4.86
N ASP A 43 0.48 10.34 3.58
CA ASP A 43 0.86 11.53 2.83
C ASP A 43 -0.27 11.96 1.87
N GLU A 44 -0.56 13.25 1.87
CA GLU A 44 -1.50 13.88 0.92
C GLU A 44 -1.04 13.68 -0.53
N ALA A 45 0.27 13.72 -0.81
CA ALA A 45 0.79 13.50 -2.15
C ALA A 45 0.42 12.11 -2.70
N LEU A 46 0.40 11.08 -1.86
CA LEU A 46 -0.03 9.74 -2.26
C LEU A 46 -1.52 9.70 -2.58
N CYS A 47 -2.37 10.42 -1.83
CA CYS A 47 -3.80 10.54 -2.17
C CYS A 47 -3.99 11.11 -3.58
N HIS A 48 -3.28 12.20 -3.91
CA HIS A 48 -3.35 12.82 -5.24
C HIS A 48 -2.88 11.90 -6.36
N VAL A 49 -1.83 11.11 -6.13
CA VAL A 49 -1.38 10.10 -7.10
C VAL A 49 -2.45 9.02 -7.33
N LEU A 50 -3.07 8.52 -6.25
CA LEU A 50 -4.13 7.50 -6.34
C LEU A 50 -5.40 8.05 -7.04
N ILE A 51 -5.75 9.31 -6.76
CA ILE A 51 -6.85 10.03 -7.44
C ILE A 51 -6.57 10.12 -8.93
N LYS A 52 -5.36 10.52 -9.31
CA LYS A 52 -4.96 10.62 -10.70
C LYS A 52 -5.02 9.27 -11.41
N GLN A 53 -4.54 8.20 -10.78
CA GLN A 53 -4.65 6.84 -11.34
C GLN A 53 -6.10 6.44 -11.57
N PHE A 54 -6.99 6.76 -10.64
CA PHE A 54 -8.42 6.50 -10.81
C PHE A 54 -9.02 7.34 -11.94
N ALA A 55 -8.68 8.63 -12.04
CA ALA A 55 -9.13 9.51 -13.11
C ALA A 55 -8.64 9.04 -14.50
N ASP A 56 -7.38 8.64 -14.60
CA ASP A 56 -6.79 8.06 -15.82
C ASP A 56 -7.55 6.79 -16.23
N PHE A 57 -7.88 5.91 -15.28
CA PHE A 57 -8.74 4.75 -15.53
C PHE A 57 -10.13 5.16 -16.05
N VAL A 58 -10.83 6.07 -15.36
CA VAL A 58 -12.16 6.55 -15.76
C VAL A 58 -12.14 7.14 -17.18
N ALA A 59 -11.05 7.78 -17.60
CA ALA A 59 -10.89 8.30 -18.96
C ALA A 59 -10.80 7.20 -20.03
N THR A 60 -10.37 5.99 -19.69
CA THR A 60 -10.32 4.84 -20.61
C THR A 60 -11.66 4.11 -20.75
N VAL A 61 -12.57 4.27 -19.76
CA VAL A 61 -13.89 3.62 -19.77
C VAL A 61 -14.76 4.19 -20.89
N ARG A 62 -15.20 3.31 -21.80
CA ARG A 62 -16.11 3.65 -22.90
C ARG A 62 -17.52 3.18 -22.57
N PRO A 63 -18.54 4.03 -22.83
CA PRO A 63 -19.90 3.61 -22.61
C PRO A 63 -20.34 2.62 -23.69
N VAL A 64 -21.19 1.68 -23.30
CA VAL A 64 -21.89 0.75 -24.18
C VAL A 64 -23.36 1.11 -24.19
N THR A 65 -23.91 1.31 -25.39
CA THR A 65 -25.34 1.53 -25.55
C THR A 65 -26.06 0.20 -25.41
N VAL A 66 -26.60 -0.08 -24.22
CA VAL A 66 -27.35 -1.32 -23.99
C VAL A 66 -28.86 -1.06 -24.12
N PRO A 67 -29.55 -1.61 -25.16
CA PRO A 67 -30.99 -1.45 -25.31
C PRO A 67 -31.74 -2.09 -24.13
N GLY A 68 -32.64 -1.33 -23.49
CA GLY A 68 -33.45 -1.83 -22.37
C GLY A 68 -32.88 -1.58 -20.98
N HIS A 69 -31.77 -0.84 -20.85
CA HIS A 69 -31.24 -0.38 -19.56
C HIS A 69 -32.06 0.78 -18.99
N CYS A 70 -33.24 0.49 -18.46
CA CYS A 70 -33.88 1.40 -17.54
C CYS A 70 -33.32 1.14 -16.13
N CYS A 71 -32.63 2.13 -15.54
CA CYS A 71 -32.40 2.20 -14.09
C CYS A 71 -33.73 2.47 -13.34
N ALA A 72 -34.78 1.73 -13.67
CA ALA A 72 -36.12 1.96 -13.18
C ALA A 72 -36.74 0.67 -12.61
N GLN A 73 -36.75 0.65 -11.28
CA GLN A 73 -37.80 0.15 -10.38
C GLN A 73 -37.85 -1.35 -10.02
N ALA A 74 -37.46 -1.63 -8.78
CA ALA A 74 -38.42 -1.95 -7.70
C ALA A 74 -37.79 -1.78 -6.31
N ASN A 75 -36.46 -1.93 -6.19
CA ASN A 75 -35.78 -1.83 -4.92
C ASN A 75 -34.36 -1.21 -5.08
N PRO A 76 -34.08 -0.03 -4.51
CA PRO A 76 -32.74 0.58 -4.56
C PRO A 76 -31.66 -0.22 -3.80
N LEU A 77 -32.06 -1.30 -3.11
CA LEU A 77 -31.17 -2.21 -2.39
C LEU A 77 -30.83 -3.48 -3.18
N ILE A 78 -31.46 -3.71 -4.33
CA ILE A 78 -31.22 -4.91 -5.14
C ILE A 78 -30.77 -4.47 -6.53
N ASP A 79 -29.55 -4.84 -6.87
CA ASP A 79 -29.01 -4.65 -8.21
C ASP A 79 -29.43 -5.85 -9.08
N ASP A 80 -30.67 -5.81 -9.59
CA ASP A 80 -31.27 -6.90 -10.38
C ASP A 80 -30.74 -6.96 -11.84
N ARG A 81 -29.59 -6.32 -12.11
CA ARG A 81 -29.03 -6.19 -13.47
C ARG A 81 -28.14 -7.38 -13.79
N VAL A 82 -28.60 -8.26 -14.68
CA VAL A 82 -27.74 -9.22 -15.39
C VAL A 82 -26.97 -8.45 -16.47
N VAL A 83 -25.92 -7.74 -16.05
CA VAL A 83 -25.09 -6.91 -16.94
C VAL A 83 -23.66 -7.43 -16.89
N LEU A 84 -22.99 -7.36 -18.04
CA LEU A 84 -21.57 -7.66 -18.15
C LEU A 84 -20.78 -6.75 -17.19
N ALA A 85 -20.02 -7.35 -16.29
CA ALA A 85 -19.20 -6.63 -15.33
C ALA A 85 -18.16 -5.72 -16.01
N SER A 86 -17.74 -6.04 -17.24
CA SER A 86 -16.77 -5.26 -18.00
C SER A 86 -17.35 -4.06 -18.75
N GLU A 87 -18.68 -3.95 -18.92
CA GLU A 87 -19.30 -2.96 -19.80
C GLU A 87 -20.08 -1.90 -19.02
N PHE A 88 -19.80 -0.61 -19.21
CA PHE A 88 -20.47 0.47 -18.49
C PHE A 88 -21.54 1.14 -19.35
N ALA A 89 -22.73 1.39 -18.79
CA ALA A 89 -23.76 2.16 -19.48
C ALA A 89 -23.41 3.66 -19.55
N ASP A 90 -23.97 4.41 -20.51
CA ASP A 90 -23.72 5.85 -20.68
C ASP A 90 -23.81 6.63 -19.36
N HIS A 91 -24.91 6.44 -18.62
CA HIS A 91 -25.11 7.12 -17.34
C HIS A 91 -24.11 6.71 -16.25
N GLU A 92 -23.62 5.46 -16.25
CA GLU A 92 -22.61 5.00 -15.30
C GLU A 92 -21.27 5.69 -15.57
N VAL A 93 -20.90 5.79 -16.85
CA VAL A 93 -19.70 6.50 -17.27
C VAL A 93 -19.78 7.99 -16.94
N ASP A 94 -20.94 8.62 -17.13
CA ASP A 94 -21.15 10.02 -16.74
C ASP A 94 -21.00 10.23 -15.22
N VAL A 95 -21.53 9.31 -14.41
CA VAL A 95 -21.35 9.32 -12.95
C VAL A 95 -19.87 9.17 -12.59
N LEU A 96 -19.15 8.23 -13.20
CA LEU A 96 -17.73 8.04 -12.93
C LEU A 96 -16.87 9.24 -13.33
N ARG A 97 -17.16 9.87 -14.47
CA ARG A 97 -16.49 11.10 -14.91
C ARG A 97 -16.73 12.25 -13.95
N GLU A 98 -17.96 12.39 -13.44
CA GLU A 98 -18.28 13.39 -12.43
C GLU A 98 -17.56 13.10 -11.09
N VAL A 99 -17.47 11.83 -10.67
CA VAL A 99 -16.66 11.45 -9.49
C VAL A 99 -15.19 11.83 -9.70
N GLY A 100 -14.61 11.52 -10.86
CA GLY A 100 -13.25 11.90 -11.22
C GLY A 100 -13.03 13.41 -11.14
N ARG A 101 -13.95 14.20 -11.70
CA ARG A 101 -13.91 15.68 -11.65
C ARG A 101 -13.96 16.22 -10.21
N ARG A 102 -14.78 15.63 -9.33
CA ARG A 102 -14.88 16.05 -7.92
C ARG A 102 -13.60 15.77 -7.12
N LEU A 103 -12.93 14.67 -7.45
CA LEU A 103 -11.68 14.27 -6.81
C LEU A 103 -10.49 15.14 -7.25
N ASP A 104 -10.45 15.53 -8.52
CA ASP A 104 -9.35 16.29 -9.14
C ASP A 104 -9.56 17.83 -9.11
N SER A 105 -10.58 18.30 -8.38
CA SER A 105 -10.86 19.74 -8.31
C SER A 105 -9.76 20.51 -7.59
N SER A 106 -9.32 21.61 -8.20
CA SER A 106 -8.32 22.51 -7.66
C SER A 106 -8.91 23.47 -6.64
N VAL A 107 -8.07 23.97 -5.72
CA VAL A 107 -8.43 25.02 -4.75
C VAL A 107 -8.80 26.33 -5.46
N ASP A 108 -8.27 26.56 -6.66
CA ASP A 108 -8.49 27.78 -7.43
C ASP A 108 -9.72 27.70 -8.36
N ASP A 109 -10.45 26.59 -8.33
CA ASP A 109 -11.62 26.40 -9.19
C ASP A 109 -12.80 27.30 -8.76
N ILE A 110 -13.50 27.86 -9.74
CA ILE A 110 -14.73 28.60 -9.48
C ILE A 110 -15.90 27.62 -9.32
N HIS A 111 -16.30 27.38 -8.07
CA HIS A 111 -17.38 26.45 -7.74
C HIS A 111 -18.78 27.06 -7.93
N LYS A 112 -19.63 26.33 -8.65
CA LYS A 112 -21.05 26.63 -8.90
C LYS A 112 -21.93 25.84 -7.94
N ARG A 113 -23.21 26.22 -7.89
CA ARG A 113 -24.22 25.51 -7.11
C ARG A 113 -24.26 24.02 -7.50
N GLY A 114 -24.17 23.15 -6.50
CA GLY A 114 -24.15 21.70 -6.66
C GLY A 114 -22.74 21.10 -6.72
N ASP A 115 -21.70 21.91 -6.88
CA ASP A 115 -20.32 21.40 -6.90
C ASP A 115 -19.92 20.84 -5.53
N VAL A 116 -19.15 19.75 -5.60
CA VAL A 116 -18.55 19.05 -4.46
C VAL A 116 -17.06 18.93 -4.73
N TRP A 117 -16.23 19.29 -3.76
CA TRP A 117 -14.77 19.18 -3.87
C TRP A 117 -14.15 18.87 -2.51
N TYR A 118 -12.91 18.37 -2.54
CA TYR A 118 -12.21 17.84 -1.38
C TYR A 118 -10.89 18.57 -1.16
N TYR A 119 -10.78 19.34 -0.09
CA TYR A 119 -9.53 19.98 0.31
C TYR A 119 -9.59 20.47 1.76
N PRO A 120 -8.53 20.36 2.58
CA PRO A 120 -7.35 19.56 2.34
C PRO A 120 -7.64 18.07 2.50
N TRP A 121 -6.78 17.26 1.88
CA TRP A 121 -6.69 15.83 2.18
C TRP A 121 -5.82 15.66 3.42
N LEU A 122 -6.32 14.94 4.42
CA LEU A 122 -5.69 14.82 5.73
C LEU A 122 -5.52 13.34 6.12
N PRO A 123 -4.78 12.54 5.33
CA PRO A 123 -4.61 11.10 5.59
C PRO A 123 -3.96 10.82 6.96
N MET A 124 -3.10 11.71 7.47
CA MET A 124 -2.53 11.63 8.82
C MET A 124 -3.56 11.73 9.96
N TYR A 125 -4.80 12.12 9.65
CA TYR A 125 -5.96 12.13 10.54
C TYR A 125 -7.05 11.16 10.06
N GLY A 126 -6.83 10.44 8.96
CA GLY A 126 -7.77 9.47 8.39
C GLY A 126 -9.00 10.10 7.73
N CYS A 127 -8.90 11.36 7.27
CA CYS A 127 -10.05 12.12 6.78
C CYS A 127 -9.73 13.09 5.65
N ALA A 128 -10.76 13.61 4.99
CA ALA A 128 -10.70 14.74 4.07
C ALA A 128 -11.83 15.73 4.40
N LEU A 129 -11.63 17.01 4.08
CA LEU A 129 -12.68 18.02 4.20
C LEU A 129 -13.43 18.12 2.87
N GLN A 130 -14.68 17.66 2.88
CA GLN A 130 -15.64 17.84 1.81
C GLN A 130 -16.28 19.23 1.92
N ARG A 131 -16.33 19.93 0.79
CA ARG A 131 -17.14 21.14 0.63
C ARG A 131 -18.22 20.89 -0.41
N THR A 132 -19.40 21.44 -0.16
CA THR A 132 -20.53 21.36 -1.09
C THR A 132 -21.16 22.73 -1.25
N LYS A 133 -21.21 23.24 -2.48
CA LYS A 133 -21.83 24.53 -2.79
C LYS A 133 -23.35 24.38 -2.87
N VAL A 134 -24.03 24.42 -1.73
CA VAL A 134 -25.49 24.22 -1.64
C VAL A 134 -26.25 25.33 -2.40
N SER A 135 -25.76 26.56 -2.32
CA SER A 135 -26.30 27.72 -3.02
C SER A 135 -25.19 28.74 -3.33
N ALA A 136 -25.54 29.85 -3.99
CA ALA A 136 -24.60 30.95 -4.22
C ALA A 136 -24.06 31.57 -2.92
N ALA A 137 -24.83 31.47 -1.83
CA ALA A 137 -24.50 32.07 -0.53
C ALA A 137 -23.97 31.06 0.50
N VAL A 138 -24.12 29.75 0.29
CA VAL A 138 -23.83 28.74 1.33
C VAL A 138 -22.93 27.62 0.81
N VAL A 139 -21.85 27.36 1.54
CA VAL A 139 -20.97 26.21 1.42
C VAL A 139 -21.13 25.32 2.65
N LYS A 140 -21.57 24.08 2.45
CA LYS A 140 -21.64 23.06 3.49
C LYS A 140 -20.26 22.43 3.68
N LEU A 141 -19.81 22.35 4.93
CA LEU A 141 -18.52 21.77 5.32
C LEU A 141 -18.73 20.45 6.06
N GLU A 142 -18.16 19.36 5.55
CA GLU A 142 -18.26 18.03 6.13
C GLU A 142 -16.90 17.34 6.18
N VAL A 143 -16.62 16.60 7.26
CA VAL A 143 -15.42 15.76 7.35
C VAL A 143 -15.81 14.34 6.97
N ILE A 144 -15.28 13.83 5.87
CA ILE A 144 -15.38 12.42 5.49
C ILE A 144 -14.17 11.68 6.06
N PHE A 145 -14.37 10.52 6.68
CA PHE A 145 -13.29 9.78 7.32
C PHE A 145 -13.52 8.28 7.35
N VAL A 146 -12.42 7.53 7.37
CA VAL A 146 -12.42 6.06 7.44
C VAL A 146 -12.46 5.58 8.88
N ASP A 147 -13.24 4.52 9.14
CA ASP A 147 -13.45 3.97 10.47
C ASP A 147 -13.77 2.45 10.43
N GLY A 148 -14.11 1.86 11.57
CA GLY A 148 -14.39 0.42 11.66
C GLY A 148 -13.15 -0.41 11.39
N TRP A 149 -12.06 -0.06 12.06
CA TRP A 149 -10.75 -0.65 11.83
C TRP A 149 -10.67 -2.07 12.38
N GLU A 150 -10.37 -3.03 11.51
CA GLU A 150 -10.17 -4.43 11.85
C GLU A 150 -8.69 -4.81 11.76
N ARG A 151 -8.26 -5.71 12.65
CA ARG A 151 -6.87 -6.21 12.69
C ARG A 151 -6.64 -7.19 11.55
N ILE A 152 -5.56 -6.97 10.79
CA ILE A 152 -5.08 -7.90 9.76
C ILE A 152 -3.64 -8.32 10.09
N LEU A 153 -3.29 -9.56 9.74
CA LEU A 153 -1.96 -10.14 9.90
C LEU A 153 -1.32 -10.33 8.53
N HIS A 154 -0.07 -9.88 8.40
CA HIS A 154 0.76 -10.08 7.22
C HIS A 154 1.94 -10.96 7.60
N PHE A 155 2.23 -11.95 6.77
CA PHE A 155 3.36 -12.85 6.95
C PHE A 155 4.38 -12.54 5.87
N VAL A 156 5.39 -11.73 6.23
CA VAL A 156 6.43 -11.33 5.28
C VAL A 156 7.47 -12.45 5.11
N PRO A 157 8.19 -12.53 3.98
CA PRO A 157 9.18 -13.58 3.67
C PRO A 157 10.24 -13.79 4.75
N THR A 158 10.51 -12.80 5.59
CA THR A 158 11.43 -12.92 6.74
C THR A 158 10.89 -13.79 7.87
N GLY A 159 9.66 -14.32 7.75
CA GLY A 159 8.97 -15.07 8.80
C GLY A 159 8.35 -14.17 9.89
N LYS A 160 8.51 -12.85 9.80
CA LYS A 160 7.94 -11.90 10.75
C LYS A 160 6.44 -11.74 10.50
N CYS A 161 5.65 -11.83 11.56
CA CYS A 161 4.25 -11.42 11.55
C CYS A 161 4.16 -9.90 11.74
N VAL A 162 3.57 -9.20 10.77
CA VAL A 162 3.30 -7.76 10.83
C VAL A 162 1.81 -7.55 11.06
N HIS A 163 1.50 -6.79 12.11
CA HIS A 163 0.13 -6.42 12.45
C HIS A 163 -0.25 -5.11 11.75
N SER A 164 -1.39 -5.12 11.08
CA SER A 164 -1.96 -3.93 10.46
C SER A 164 -3.42 -3.78 10.83
N ALA A 165 -4.00 -2.65 10.42
CA ALA A 165 -5.41 -2.41 10.58
C ALA A 165 -6.00 -1.86 9.29
N VAL A 166 -7.20 -2.31 8.96
CA VAL A 166 -7.92 -1.95 7.73
C VAL A 166 -9.30 -1.42 8.09
N PRO A 167 -9.71 -0.25 7.56
CA PRO A 167 -11.05 0.25 7.81
C PRO A 167 -12.05 -0.55 6.97
N LYS A 168 -13.21 -0.84 7.56
CA LYS A 168 -14.32 -1.51 6.88
C LYS A 168 -15.43 -0.59 6.43
N THR A 169 -15.40 0.66 6.89
CA THR A 169 -16.46 1.62 6.61
C THR A 169 -15.89 3.04 6.61
N TYR A 170 -16.71 3.97 6.20
CA TYR A 170 -16.44 5.39 6.29
C TYR A 170 -17.66 6.11 6.85
N LYS A 171 -17.45 7.31 7.36
CA LYS A 171 -18.50 8.17 7.91
C LYS A 171 -18.29 9.60 7.43
N THR A 172 -19.38 10.33 7.40
CA THR A 172 -19.38 11.77 7.10
C THR A 172 -19.94 12.51 8.31
N LEU A 173 -19.21 13.54 8.75
CA LEU A 173 -19.61 14.39 9.86
C LEU A 173 -19.81 15.81 9.38
N HIS A 174 -21.06 16.27 9.40
CA HIS A 174 -21.37 17.67 9.16
C HIS A 174 -20.74 18.55 10.26
N CYS A 175 -20.02 19.58 9.83
CA CYS A 175 -19.32 20.49 10.74
C CYS A 175 -19.98 21.87 10.79
N ALA A 176 -20.35 22.44 9.65
CA ALA A 176 -21.01 23.74 9.57
C ALA A 176 -21.57 24.03 8.17
N ASP A 177 -22.48 24.99 8.10
CA ASP A 177 -22.82 25.74 6.89
C ASP A 177 -22.15 27.11 6.95
N LEU A 178 -21.34 27.44 5.95
CA LEU A 178 -20.53 28.66 5.89
C LEU A 178 -21.05 29.59 4.79
N ASP A 179 -21.06 30.90 5.07
CA ASP A 179 -21.29 31.89 4.02
C ASP A 179 -20.18 31.80 2.97
N SER A 180 -20.57 31.70 1.70
CA SER A 180 -19.64 31.63 0.56
C SER A 180 -18.64 32.78 0.52
N ALA A 181 -19.00 33.97 1.03
CA ALA A 181 -18.10 35.11 1.10
C ALA A 181 -16.96 34.93 2.13
N LEU A 182 -17.11 34.01 3.09
CA LEU A 182 -16.15 33.77 4.17
C LEU A 182 -15.22 32.59 3.89
N GLU A 183 -15.31 31.95 2.73
CA GLU A 183 -14.57 30.73 2.41
C GLU A 183 -13.05 30.92 2.43
N GLU A 184 -12.55 32.00 1.81
CA GLU A 184 -11.12 32.30 1.77
C GLU A 184 -10.57 32.60 3.17
N GLU A 185 -11.32 33.36 3.98
CA GLU A 185 -10.94 33.65 5.37
C GLU A 185 -10.96 32.38 6.22
N PHE A 186 -11.97 31.53 6.03
CA PHE A 186 -12.06 30.23 6.70
C PHE A 186 -10.83 29.37 6.40
N GLY A 187 -10.38 29.28 5.14
CA GLY A 187 -9.18 28.53 4.77
C GLY A 187 -7.94 28.99 5.55
N LYS A 188 -7.69 30.31 5.57
CA LYS A 188 -6.57 30.92 6.31
C LYS A 188 -6.64 30.63 7.82
N VAL A 189 -7.83 30.75 8.42
CA VAL A 189 -8.04 30.51 9.85
C VAL A 189 -7.92 29.02 10.19
N PHE A 190 -8.45 28.15 9.34
CA PHE A 190 -8.34 26.70 9.45
C PHE A 190 -6.86 26.27 9.48
N ASP A 191 -6.08 26.68 8.47
CA ASP A 191 -4.66 26.34 8.37
C ASP A 191 -3.86 26.84 9.57
N THR A 192 -4.14 28.07 10.00
CA THR A 192 -3.50 28.67 11.17
C THR A 192 -3.80 27.86 12.44
N LYS A 193 -5.07 27.46 12.65
CA LYS A 193 -5.47 26.67 13.81
C LYS A 193 -4.89 25.26 13.76
N LEU A 194 -4.94 24.60 12.61
CA LEU A 194 -4.37 23.26 12.43
C LEU A 194 -2.87 23.27 12.69
N ARG A 195 -2.13 24.22 12.10
CA ARG A 195 -0.68 24.36 12.28
C ARG A 195 -0.30 24.63 13.74
N LYS A 196 -1.06 25.51 14.43
CA LYS A 196 -0.83 25.78 15.85
C LYS A 196 -1.01 24.52 16.69
N ALA A 197 -2.12 23.80 16.50
CA ALA A 197 -2.38 22.56 17.23
C ALA A 197 -1.32 21.49 16.92
N GLN A 198 -0.83 21.38 15.67
CA GLN A 198 0.24 20.46 15.30
C GLN A 198 1.57 20.72 16.03
N GLN A 199 1.83 21.95 16.46
CA GLN A 199 3.03 22.34 17.19
C GLN A 199 2.95 22.03 18.69
N GLU A 200 1.78 21.70 19.23
CA GLU A 200 1.59 21.40 20.64
C GLU A 200 2.20 20.03 21.02
N LYS A 201 3.05 20.02 22.06
CA LYS A 201 3.79 18.85 22.55
C LYS A 201 3.56 18.63 24.04
N GLY A 202 3.85 17.42 24.52
CA GLY A 202 3.80 17.08 25.96
C GLY A 202 2.38 17.12 26.52
N SER A 203 2.19 17.71 27.71
CA SER A 203 0.87 17.82 28.35
C SER A 203 -0.16 18.60 27.53
N LYS A 204 0.29 19.48 26.62
CA LYS A 204 -0.58 20.23 25.69
C LYS A 204 -1.10 19.37 24.52
N ARG A 205 -0.51 18.18 24.29
CA ARG A 205 -1.05 17.21 23.33
C ARG A 205 -2.34 16.55 23.85
N SER A 206 -2.47 16.47 25.17
CA SER A 206 -3.65 15.92 25.82
C SER A 206 -4.75 16.98 25.87
N ALA A 207 -5.96 16.66 25.43
CA ALA A 207 -7.11 17.56 25.49
C ALA A 207 -7.62 17.73 26.93
N SER A 208 -6.81 18.29 27.83
CA SER A 208 -7.28 18.70 29.16
C SER A 208 -8.13 19.97 29.03
N CYS A 209 -9.34 19.98 29.61
CA CYS A 209 -10.24 21.14 29.65
C CYS A 209 -10.63 21.74 28.28
N ASN A 210 -11.33 20.98 27.43
CA ASN A 210 -11.89 21.48 26.16
C ASN A 210 -10.85 22.08 25.18
N ASP A 211 -9.55 21.92 25.40
CA ASP A 211 -8.51 22.39 24.48
C ASP A 211 -8.32 21.43 23.29
N LEU A 212 -7.76 21.96 22.18
CA LEU A 212 -7.40 21.17 20.98
C LEU A 212 -6.12 20.37 21.22
N GLY A 213 -6.18 19.33 22.06
CA GLY A 213 -5.08 18.37 22.13
C GLY A 213 -4.82 17.73 20.75
N HIS A 214 -3.57 17.73 20.29
CA HIS A 214 -3.18 17.16 18.99
C HIS A 214 -3.32 15.63 18.95
N GLN A 215 -4.54 15.18 18.70
CA GLN A 215 -4.92 13.79 18.46
C GLN A 215 -4.94 13.52 16.95
N LYS A 216 -4.48 12.34 16.50
CA LYS A 216 -4.53 11.98 15.08
C LYS A 216 -5.88 11.33 14.75
N THR A 217 -6.97 12.05 15.05
CA THR A 217 -8.35 11.59 14.88
C THR A 217 -9.12 12.47 13.90
N PRO A 218 -10.12 11.93 13.19
CA PRO A 218 -11.04 12.73 12.40
C PRO A 218 -11.82 13.77 13.22
N GLN A 219 -12.15 13.44 14.47
CA GLN A 219 -12.89 14.34 15.36
C GLN A 219 -12.09 15.57 15.78
N PHE A 220 -10.76 15.44 15.87
CA PHE A 220 -9.87 16.59 16.04
C PHE A 220 -10.00 17.54 14.85
N ILE A 221 -9.98 17.04 13.61
CA ILE A 221 -10.17 17.89 12.41
C ILE A 221 -11.55 18.53 12.40
N ALA A 222 -12.61 17.79 12.70
CA ALA A 222 -13.96 18.35 12.80
C ALA A 222 -14.07 19.47 13.86
N ALA A 223 -13.33 19.36 14.97
CA ALA A 223 -13.24 20.43 15.97
C ALA A 223 -12.48 21.65 15.44
N VAL A 224 -11.37 21.45 14.72
CA VAL A 224 -10.62 22.55 14.06
C VAL A 224 -11.52 23.29 13.05
N VAL A 225 -12.29 22.57 12.24
CA VAL A 225 -13.27 23.16 11.30
C VAL A 225 -14.30 24.00 12.05
N ARG A 226 -14.98 23.43 13.05
CA ARG A 226 -15.99 24.14 13.86
C ARG A 226 -15.41 25.41 14.52
N ARG A 227 -14.19 25.33 15.06
CA ARG A 227 -13.50 26.49 15.66
C ARG A 227 -13.06 27.55 14.65
N ALA A 228 -12.70 27.15 13.43
CA ALA A 228 -12.39 28.09 12.36
C ALA A 228 -13.65 28.83 11.91
N VAL A 229 -14.75 28.11 11.70
CA VAL A 229 -16.06 28.71 11.36
C VAL A 229 -16.54 29.68 12.44
N ALA A 230 -16.50 29.28 13.71
CA ALA A 230 -16.92 30.14 14.82
C ALA A 230 -16.11 31.44 14.91
N LYS A 231 -14.84 31.40 14.48
CA LYS A 231 -13.96 32.57 14.47
C LYS A 231 -14.29 33.54 13.33
N VAL A 232 -14.50 33.04 12.11
CA VAL A 232 -14.81 33.90 10.94
C VAL A 232 -16.23 34.46 10.98
N THR A 233 -17.17 33.71 11.56
CA THR A 233 -18.56 34.17 11.74
C THR A 233 -18.75 35.05 12.98
N SER A 234 -17.68 35.27 13.78
CA SER A 234 -17.73 36.01 15.05
C SER A 234 -18.79 35.52 16.05
N ILE A 235 -19.26 34.28 15.92
CA ILE A 235 -20.31 33.69 16.77
C ILE A 235 -19.81 33.50 18.21
N VAL A 236 -18.50 33.31 18.42
CA VAL A 236 -17.92 33.06 19.75
C VAL A 236 -16.64 33.90 19.96
N GLN A 237 -16.64 34.78 20.96
CA GLN A 237 -15.47 35.60 21.34
C GLN A 237 -14.39 34.77 22.04
N ASP A 238 -14.78 33.73 22.80
CA ASP A 238 -13.87 32.84 23.54
C ASP A 238 -14.09 31.36 23.19
N VAL A 239 -13.27 30.85 22.26
CA VAL A 239 -13.42 29.55 21.60
C VAL A 239 -13.05 28.37 22.52
N GLY A 240 -12.37 28.61 23.64
CA GLY A 240 -11.84 27.57 24.52
C GLY A 240 -12.87 26.87 25.40
N ASN A 241 -14.00 27.51 25.69
CA ASN A 241 -14.98 27.01 26.67
C ASN A 241 -16.26 26.40 26.08
N ASP A 242 -16.48 26.47 24.77
CA ASP A 242 -17.67 25.86 24.16
C ASP A 242 -17.44 24.38 23.85
N SER A 243 -18.07 23.51 24.64
CA SER A 243 -18.07 22.06 24.43
C SER A 243 -18.53 21.62 23.04
N ARG A 244 -19.36 22.41 22.34
CA ARG A 244 -19.79 22.16 20.95
C ARG A 244 -18.65 22.33 19.94
N LEU A 245 -17.53 22.91 20.35
CA LEU A 245 -16.34 23.12 19.53
C LEU A 245 -15.18 22.18 19.92
N SER A 246 -15.42 21.28 20.89
CA SER A 246 -14.45 20.27 21.31
C SER A 246 -14.47 19.04 20.40
N PRO A 247 -13.34 18.31 20.29
CA PRO A 247 -13.34 17.00 19.65
C PRO A 247 -14.22 16.05 20.46
N HIS A 248 -15.11 15.33 19.78
CA HIS A 248 -15.88 14.27 20.41
C HIS A 248 -15.10 12.96 20.37
N GLY A 249 -15.25 12.11 21.38
CA GLY A 249 -14.66 10.76 21.38
C GLY A 249 -15.33 9.84 20.34
N GLY A 250 -14.83 8.61 20.22
CA GLY A 250 -15.49 7.54 19.46
C GLY A 250 -15.02 7.36 18.02
N THR A 251 -13.99 8.07 17.58
CA THR A 251 -13.27 7.75 16.32
C THR A 251 -11.90 7.19 16.61
N THR A 252 -11.46 6.28 15.74
CA THR A 252 -10.15 5.66 15.85
C THR A 252 -9.04 6.68 15.59
N ASP A 253 -8.06 6.78 16.50
CA ASP A 253 -6.85 7.58 16.31
C ASP A 253 -5.89 6.81 15.40
N VAL A 254 -5.67 7.34 14.18
CA VAL A 254 -4.90 6.70 13.09
C VAL A 254 -3.39 6.91 13.20
N GLY A 255 -2.94 7.63 14.23
CA GLY A 255 -1.53 7.79 14.53
C GLY A 255 -0.88 6.51 15.05
N GLN A 256 0.41 6.59 15.32
CA GLN A 256 1.15 5.49 15.93
C GLN A 256 0.77 5.37 17.42
N HIS A 257 0.00 4.34 17.77
CA HIS A 257 -0.22 3.95 19.16
C HIS A 257 0.76 2.86 19.58
N THR A 258 1.16 2.94 20.83
CA THR A 258 2.26 2.22 21.50
C THR A 258 2.51 0.82 20.92
N GLY A 259 3.57 0.68 20.13
CA GLY A 259 4.08 -0.60 19.63
C GLY A 259 3.62 -1.03 18.23
N GLY A 260 2.73 -0.28 17.55
CA GLY A 260 2.28 -0.58 16.18
C GLY A 260 2.91 0.30 15.08
N SER A 261 2.67 -0.07 13.82
CA SER A 261 2.88 0.82 12.65
C SER A 261 1.70 1.79 12.48
N PRO A 262 1.91 2.97 11.87
CA PRO A 262 0.81 3.84 11.44
C PRO A 262 -0.17 3.10 10.54
N ARG A 263 -1.43 3.54 10.53
CA ARG A 263 -2.44 2.94 9.66
C ARG A 263 -2.36 3.53 8.25
N GLY A 264 -2.28 2.69 7.22
CA GLY A 264 -2.38 3.14 5.83
C GLY A 264 -3.76 3.69 5.51
N THR A 265 -3.87 5.03 5.43
CA THR A 265 -5.16 5.75 5.26
C THR A 265 -5.38 6.28 3.86
N CYS A 266 -4.34 6.47 3.04
CA CYS A 266 -4.44 7.13 1.73
C CYS A 266 -5.45 6.45 0.80
N TRP A 267 -5.23 5.17 0.43
CA TRP A 267 -6.16 4.46 -0.46
C TRP A 267 -7.56 4.28 0.13
N PRO A 268 -7.73 3.83 1.39
CA PRO A 268 -9.07 3.74 1.99
C PRO A 268 -9.85 5.06 1.99
N LEU A 269 -9.16 6.19 2.16
CA LEU A 269 -9.79 7.50 2.14
C LEU A 269 -10.23 7.88 0.72
N VAL A 270 -9.39 7.64 -0.30
CA VAL A 270 -9.77 7.86 -1.70
C VAL A 270 -10.96 6.98 -2.08
N GLN A 271 -10.93 5.69 -1.71
CA GLN A 271 -12.03 4.76 -1.94
C GLN A 271 -13.34 5.22 -1.25
N ALA A 272 -13.26 5.69 0.00
CA ALA A 272 -14.43 6.22 0.72
C ALA A 272 -15.04 7.44 0.01
N VAL A 273 -14.22 8.31 -0.56
CA VAL A 273 -14.71 9.45 -1.34
C VAL A 273 -15.34 9.01 -2.66
N ILE A 274 -14.76 8.02 -3.35
CA ILE A 274 -15.36 7.44 -4.56
C ILE A 274 -16.73 6.86 -4.22
N GLU A 275 -16.81 6.02 -3.19
CA GLU A 275 -18.06 5.38 -2.74
C GLU A 275 -19.13 6.41 -2.36
N GLN A 276 -18.76 7.47 -1.64
CA GLN A 276 -19.67 8.55 -1.25
C GLN A 276 -20.29 9.30 -2.44
N ASN A 277 -19.60 9.35 -3.59
CA ASN A 277 -20.04 10.12 -4.76
C ASN A 277 -20.70 9.26 -5.85
N ILE A 278 -20.73 7.93 -5.71
CA ILE A 278 -21.42 7.04 -6.63
C ILE A 278 -22.90 6.98 -6.27
N CYS A 279 -23.78 7.39 -7.20
CA CYS A 279 -25.23 7.42 -6.97
C CYS A 279 -26.00 6.19 -7.52
N CYS A 280 -25.34 5.31 -8.28
CA CYS A 280 -25.95 4.12 -8.91
C CYS A 280 -25.92 2.85 -8.01
N GLY A 281 -25.76 3.02 -6.70
CA GLY A 281 -25.70 1.92 -5.74
C GLY A 281 -24.35 1.18 -5.70
N GLN A 282 -24.29 0.17 -4.83
CA GLN A 282 -23.07 -0.58 -4.52
C GLN A 282 -22.54 -1.41 -5.70
N GLY A 283 -23.39 -1.79 -6.66
CA GLY A 283 -22.98 -2.57 -7.82
C GLY A 283 -22.05 -1.79 -8.76
N LEU A 284 -22.36 -0.51 -9.04
CA LEU A 284 -21.46 0.33 -9.83
C LEU A 284 -20.10 0.50 -9.13
N LEU A 285 -20.08 0.70 -7.81
CA LEU A 285 -18.83 0.78 -7.06
C LEU A 285 -18.01 -0.51 -7.20
N ARG A 286 -18.60 -1.67 -6.92
CA ARG A 286 -17.90 -2.97 -6.99
C ARG A 286 -17.33 -3.20 -8.37
N LYS A 287 -18.15 -3.05 -9.40
CA LYS A 287 -17.76 -3.15 -10.81
C LYS A 287 -16.59 -2.22 -11.14
N THR A 288 -16.70 -0.95 -10.76
CA THR A 288 -15.65 0.05 -10.96
C THR A 288 -14.35 -0.36 -10.28
N MET A 289 -14.41 -0.82 -9.03
CA MET A 289 -13.22 -1.26 -8.28
C MET A 289 -12.54 -2.48 -8.91
N VAL A 290 -13.32 -3.46 -9.39
CA VAL A 290 -12.76 -4.64 -10.09
C VAL A 290 -12.07 -4.23 -11.39
N MET A 291 -12.74 -3.43 -12.22
CA MET A 291 -12.18 -2.98 -13.49
C MET A 291 -10.95 -2.07 -13.30
N PHE A 292 -10.97 -1.20 -12.29
CA PHE A 292 -9.82 -0.37 -11.93
C PHE A 292 -8.61 -1.22 -11.50
N LYS A 293 -8.83 -2.20 -10.62
CA LYS A 293 -7.77 -3.11 -10.20
C LYS A 293 -7.26 -3.97 -11.36
N MET A 294 -8.14 -4.39 -12.26
CA MET A 294 -7.75 -5.13 -13.45
C MET A 294 -6.85 -4.29 -14.37
N SER A 295 -7.21 -3.02 -14.63
CA SER A 295 -6.37 -2.14 -15.46
C SER A 295 -4.98 -1.89 -14.85
N LEU A 296 -4.89 -1.80 -13.51
CA LEU A 296 -3.62 -1.68 -12.80
C LEU A 296 -2.77 -2.96 -12.93
N LEU A 297 -3.40 -4.13 -12.84
CA LEU A 297 -2.74 -5.42 -13.04
C LEU A 297 -2.21 -5.57 -14.46
N GLU A 298 -3.02 -5.28 -15.48
CA GLU A 298 -2.58 -5.33 -16.88
C GLU A 298 -1.40 -4.38 -17.14
N SER A 299 -1.47 -3.16 -16.61
CA SER A 299 -0.39 -2.17 -16.72
C SER A 299 0.90 -2.67 -16.04
N PHE A 300 0.78 -3.25 -14.84
CA PHE A 300 1.92 -3.80 -14.10
C PHE A 300 2.58 -4.97 -14.83
N VAL A 301 1.79 -5.91 -15.37
CA VAL A 301 2.32 -7.05 -16.13
C VAL A 301 3.01 -6.59 -17.42
N THR A 302 2.44 -5.59 -18.10
CA THR A 302 3.06 -5.00 -19.29
C THR A 302 4.41 -4.34 -18.95
N GLU A 303 4.45 -3.50 -17.91
CA GLU A 303 5.68 -2.84 -17.45
C GLU A 303 6.75 -3.86 -17.01
N MET A 304 6.34 -4.92 -16.32
CA MET A 304 7.20 -6.02 -15.90
C MET A 304 7.87 -6.70 -17.10
N GLN A 305 7.10 -7.05 -18.13
CA GLN A 305 7.60 -7.69 -19.34
C GLN A 305 8.57 -6.78 -20.12
N GLU A 306 8.23 -5.49 -20.25
CA GLU A 306 9.09 -4.51 -20.93
C GLU A 306 10.42 -4.24 -20.21
N THR A 307 10.37 -4.13 -18.88
CA THR A 307 11.55 -3.83 -18.06
C THR A 307 12.52 -5.01 -18.05
N PHE A 308 12.00 -6.23 -17.94
CA PHE A 308 12.80 -7.45 -17.92
C PHE A 308 13.39 -7.77 -19.29
N GLY A 309 12.63 -7.57 -20.38
CA GLY A 309 13.10 -7.79 -21.75
C GLY A 309 14.30 -6.94 -22.17
N ARG A 310 14.57 -5.83 -21.45
CA ARG A 310 15.75 -4.97 -21.67
C ARG A 310 17.00 -5.41 -20.88
N GLY A 311 16.96 -6.56 -20.21
CA GLY A 311 18.09 -7.10 -19.42
C GLY A 311 18.34 -6.32 -18.12
N GLY A 312 17.35 -5.57 -17.63
CA GLY A 312 17.50 -4.62 -16.52
C GLY A 312 17.22 -5.16 -15.12
N THR A 313 16.62 -6.35 -14.98
CA THR A 313 16.08 -6.83 -13.70
C THR A 313 16.85 -8.03 -13.17
N ASN A 314 17.24 -7.99 -11.89
CA ASN A 314 17.82 -9.14 -11.21
C ASN A 314 16.74 -10.23 -11.00
N VAL A 315 17.11 -11.50 -11.07
CA VAL A 315 16.22 -12.66 -10.83
C VAL A 315 15.36 -12.47 -9.57
N LYS A 316 15.94 -11.95 -8.48
CA LYS A 316 15.20 -11.68 -7.24
C LYS A 316 14.04 -10.68 -7.44
N GLU A 317 14.30 -9.57 -8.10
CA GLU A 317 13.28 -8.54 -8.37
C GLU A 317 12.20 -9.08 -9.32
N GLY A 318 12.59 -9.96 -10.26
CA GLY A 318 11.66 -10.70 -11.10
C GLY A 318 10.74 -11.61 -10.28
N CYS A 319 11.28 -12.38 -9.33
CA CYS A 319 10.47 -13.22 -8.43
C CYS A 319 9.50 -12.38 -7.59
N ASP A 320 9.96 -11.27 -7.01
CA ASP A 320 9.13 -10.37 -6.21
C ASP A 320 7.98 -9.76 -7.05
N ALA A 321 8.21 -9.48 -8.34
CA ALA A 321 7.19 -8.99 -9.26
C ALA A 321 6.17 -10.07 -9.66
N VAL A 322 6.62 -11.33 -9.82
CA VAL A 322 5.72 -12.48 -10.03
C VAL A 322 4.78 -12.65 -8.85
N ASP A 323 5.30 -12.65 -7.63
CA ASP A 323 4.49 -12.79 -6.41
C ASP A 323 3.46 -11.65 -6.29
N ASP A 324 3.85 -10.41 -6.57
CA ASP A 324 2.93 -9.28 -6.63
C ASP A 324 1.83 -9.50 -7.68
N SER A 325 2.18 -9.87 -8.91
CA SER A 325 1.22 -10.03 -10.01
C SER A 325 0.19 -11.15 -9.75
N PHE A 326 0.62 -12.28 -9.20
CA PHE A 326 -0.30 -13.36 -8.81
C PHE A 326 -1.20 -12.95 -7.66
N PHE A 327 -0.69 -12.16 -6.72
CA PHE A 327 -1.51 -11.62 -5.65
C PHE A 327 -2.55 -10.63 -6.16
N MET A 328 -2.16 -9.70 -7.04
CA MET A 328 -3.08 -8.77 -7.70
C MET A 328 -4.17 -9.53 -8.47
N LEU A 329 -3.77 -10.56 -9.24
CA LEU A 329 -4.71 -11.42 -9.96
C LEU A 329 -5.67 -12.13 -9.02
N GLN A 330 -5.19 -12.66 -7.89
CA GLN A 330 -6.03 -13.28 -6.87
C GLN A 330 -7.07 -12.29 -6.31
N ASP A 331 -6.66 -11.05 -6.01
CA ASP A 331 -7.56 -10.02 -5.49
C ASP A 331 -8.63 -9.59 -6.50
N VAL A 332 -8.25 -9.46 -7.78
CA VAL A 332 -9.21 -9.22 -8.88
C VAL A 332 -10.18 -10.40 -9.03
N VAL A 333 -9.69 -11.64 -9.06
CA VAL A 333 -10.52 -12.84 -9.19
C VAL A 333 -11.49 -12.95 -8.01
N GLN A 334 -11.04 -12.70 -6.78
CA GLN A 334 -11.92 -12.72 -5.61
C GLN A 334 -13.03 -11.68 -5.73
N SER A 335 -12.70 -10.47 -6.16
CA SER A 335 -13.68 -9.41 -6.36
C SER A 335 -14.64 -9.71 -7.52
N ALA A 336 -14.18 -10.41 -8.57
CA ALA A 336 -15.03 -10.89 -9.66
C ALA A 336 -15.98 -12.00 -9.20
N VAL A 337 -15.55 -12.90 -8.31
CA VAL A 337 -16.44 -13.90 -7.69
C VAL A 337 -17.54 -13.21 -6.88
N GLU A 338 -17.22 -12.16 -6.12
CA GLU A 338 -18.24 -11.39 -5.38
C GLU A 338 -19.26 -10.73 -6.33
N LEU A 339 -18.83 -10.28 -7.51
CA LEU A 339 -19.75 -9.77 -8.55
C LEU A 339 -20.64 -10.89 -9.10
N LEU A 340 -20.07 -12.07 -9.38
CA LEU A 340 -20.81 -13.25 -9.84
C LEU A 340 -21.87 -13.69 -8.81
N ASP A 341 -21.51 -13.72 -7.52
CA ASP A 341 -22.44 -14.02 -6.42
C ASP A 341 -23.58 -12.98 -6.33
N CYS A 342 -23.35 -11.76 -6.84
CA CYS A 342 -24.35 -10.71 -6.96
C CYS A 342 -25.15 -10.74 -8.28
N GLY A 343 -24.96 -11.74 -9.13
CA GLY A 343 -25.72 -11.93 -10.37
C GLY A 343 -25.14 -11.26 -11.62
N TYR A 344 -23.93 -10.71 -11.55
CA TYR A 344 -23.26 -10.11 -12.71
C TYR A 344 -22.70 -11.19 -13.66
N ASP A 345 -22.69 -10.89 -14.96
CA ASP A 345 -21.96 -11.71 -15.93
C ASP A 345 -20.48 -11.32 -15.93
N VAL A 346 -19.64 -12.25 -15.47
CA VAL A 346 -18.18 -12.07 -15.36
C VAL A 346 -17.41 -12.81 -16.45
N SER A 347 -18.07 -13.29 -17.51
CA SER A 347 -17.42 -14.08 -18.57
C SER A 347 -16.25 -13.34 -19.22
N SER A 348 -16.44 -12.06 -19.57
CA SER A 348 -15.36 -11.22 -20.14
C SER A 348 -14.19 -11.04 -19.16
N LEU A 349 -14.48 -10.78 -17.88
CA LEU A 349 -13.48 -10.65 -16.83
C LEU A 349 -12.69 -11.94 -16.63
N ARG A 350 -13.36 -13.11 -16.68
CA ARG A 350 -12.72 -14.42 -16.59
C ARG A 350 -11.73 -14.61 -17.74
N ASP A 351 -12.12 -14.26 -18.95
CA ASP A 351 -11.27 -14.41 -20.14
C ASP A 351 -10.07 -13.44 -20.07
N GLU A 352 -10.26 -12.22 -19.55
CA GLU A 352 -9.19 -11.24 -19.30
C GLU A 352 -8.22 -11.72 -18.20
N CYS A 353 -8.73 -12.19 -17.07
CA CYS A 353 -7.92 -12.82 -16.01
C CYS A 353 -7.11 -14.02 -16.55
N SER A 354 -7.71 -14.80 -17.46
CA SER A 354 -7.03 -15.93 -18.09
C SER A 354 -5.89 -15.49 -19.00
N ARG A 355 -6.09 -14.41 -19.79
CA ARG A 355 -5.02 -13.82 -20.62
C ARG A 355 -3.88 -13.31 -19.75
N VAL A 356 -4.17 -12.52 -18.72
CA VAL A 356 -3.16 -12.00 -17.80
C VAL A 356 -2.40 -13.13 -17.11
N ARG A 357 -3.10 -14.20 -16.67
CA ARG A 357 -2.45 -15.38 -16.09
C ARG A 357 -1.45 -16.02 -17.05
N VAL A 358 -1.79 -16.14 -18.33
CA VAL A 358 -0.87 -16.66 -19.36
C VAL A 358 0.35 -15.76 -19.49
N SER A 359 0.16 -14.43 -19.58
CA SER A 359 1.25 -13.46 -19.66
C SER A 359 2.20 -13.48 -18.45
N ILE A 360 1.66 -13.67 -17.23
CA ILE A 360 2.48 -13.90 -16.03
C ILE A 360 3.24 -15.23 -16.14
N GLY A 361 2.61 -16.28 -16.65
CA GLY A 361 3.26 -17.59 -16.88
C GLY A 361 4.44 -17.52 -17.85
N GLU A 362 4.26 -16.84 -18.98
CA GLU A 362 5.32 -16.61 -19.98
C GLU A 362 6.51 -15.84 -19.37
N PHE A 363 6.22 -14.88 -18.50
CA PHE A 363 7.25 -14.15 -17.76
C PHE A 363 8.00 -15.09 -16.80
N VAL A 364 7.30 -15.94 -16.05
CA VAL A 364 7.91 -16.94 -15.15
C VAL A 364 8.83 -17.88 -15.91
N ASP A 365 8.44 -18.35 -17.09
CA ASP A 365 9.29 -19.22 -17.92
C ASP A 365 10.58 -18.50 -18.35
N THR A 366 10.47 -17.22 -18.74
CA THR A 366 11.62 -16.38 -19.09
C THR A 366 12.55 -16.17 -17.89
N LEU A 367 11.98 -15.88 -16.72
CA LEU A 367 12.72 -15.71 -15.47
C LEU A 367 13.44 -17.00 -15.07
N ASN A 368 12.78 -18.16 -15.19
CA ASN A 368 13.36 -19.47 -14.91
C ASN A 368 14.53 -19.78 -15.85
N LEU A 369 14.40 -19.48 -17.14
CA LEU A 369 15.50 -19.67 -18.11
C LEU A 369 16.71 -18.80 -17.76
N GLN A 370 16.50 -17.54 -17.38
CA GLN A 370 17.57 -16.66 -16.94
C GLN A 370 18.20 -17.11 -15.63
N ALA A 371 17.38 -17.55 -14.66
CA ALA A 371 17.87 -18.10 -13.40
C ALA A 371 18.68 -19.38 -13.61
N ALA A 372 18.33 -20.20 -14.60
CA ALA A 372 19.03 -21.41 -14.98
C ALA A 372 20.31 -21.16 -15.81
N THR A 373 20.47 -19.98 -16.43
CA THR A 373 21.59 -19.67 -17.34
C THR A 373 22.98 -19.85 -16.69
N PRO A 374 23.22 -19.45 -15.42
CA PRO A 374 24.49 -19.73 -14.75
C PRO A 374 24.70 -21.21 -14.39
N TYR A 375 23.64 -22.02 -14.35
CA TYR A 375 23.67 -23.43 -13.97
C TYR A 375 23.77 -24.31 -15.22
N HIS A 376 24.97 -24.42 -15.76
CA HIS A 376 25.25 -25.43 -16.78
C HIS A 376 25.44 -26.79 -16.11
N LEU A 377 24.68 -27.79 -16.58
CA LEU A 377 25.00 -29.18 -16.26
C LEU A 377 26.43 -29.46 -16.78
N PRO A 378 27.24 -30.21 -16.02
CA PRO A 378 28.51 -30.69 -16.52
C PRO A 378 28.34 -31.43 -17.86
N ASP A 379 29.36 -31.41 -18.70
CA ASP A 379 29.31 -32.19 -19.93
C ASP A 379 29.12 -33.69 -19.63
N SER A 380 28.68 -34.46 -20.64
CA SER A 380 28.38 -35.88 -20.46
C SER A 380 29.57 -36.70 -19.95
N THR A 381 30.79 -36.25 -20.23
CA THR A 381 32.02 -36.91 -19.81
C THR A 381 32.23 -36.72 -18.32
N ILE A 382 32.07 -35.49 -17.83
CA ILE A 382 32.16 -35.16 -16.40
C ILE A 382 31.02 -35.82 -15.62
N LEU A 383 29.80 -35.84 -16.16
CA LEU A 383 28.70 -36.58 -15.53
C LEU A 383 28.99 -38.08 -15.43
N GLN A 384 29.59 -38.68 -16.44
CA GLN A 384 30.03 -40.08 -16.40
C GLN A 384 31.14 -40.28 -15.36
N GLN A 385 32.12 -39.39 -15.28
CA GLN A 385 33.18 -39.43 -14.26
C GLN A 385 32.59 -39.33 -12.85
N LEU A 386 31.70 -38.37 -12.59
CA LEU A 386 30.99 -38.25 -11.31
C LEU A 386 30.18 -39.50 -10.96
N SER A 387 29.51 -40.10 -11.94
CA SER A 387 28.72 -41.33 -11.72
C SER A 387 29.57 -42.58 -11.46
N SER A 388 30.84 -42.55 -11.89
CA SER A 388 31.81 -43.62 -11.69
C SER A 388 32.55 -43.53 -10.35
N LEU A 389 32.39 -42.42 -9.62
CA LEU A 389 32.93 -42.29 -8.26
C LEU A 389 32.21 -43.26 -7.32
N GLU A 390 32.96 -44.11 -6.64
CA GLU A 390 32.40 -45.00 -5.62
C GLU A 390 31.87 -44.18 -4.44
N TYR A 391 30.55 -44.19 -4.23
CA TYR A 391 29.93 -43.58 -3.05
C TYR A 391 30.20 -44.45 -1.81
N GLY A 392 31.34 -44.21 -1.17
CA GLY A 392 31.69 -44.78 0.13
C GLY A 392 32.16 -43.68 1.06
N VAL A 393 31.28 -43.16 1.92
CA VAL A 393 31.74 -42.36 3.05
C VAL A 393 32.42 -43.32 4.01
N LYS A 394 33.74 -43.46 3.90
CA LYS A 394 34.53 -44.12 4.93
C LYS A 394 34.73 -43.11 6.06
N ILE A 395 33.77 -43.06 6.97
CA ILE A 395 33.95 -42.35 8.24
C ILE A 395 34.96 -43.17 9.02
N ASP A 396 36.25 -42.89 8.82
CA ASP A 396 37.27 -43.27 9.79
C ASP A 396 36.99 -42.40 11.02
N SER A 397 36.13 -42.91 11.90
CA SER A 397 35.92 -42.31 13.22
C SER A 397 37.31 -42.15 13.82
N PRO A 398 37.70 -40.94 14.27
CA PRO A 398 38.99 -40.78 14.91
C PRO A 398 39.08 -41.86 15.98
N GLN A 399 40.15 -42.68 15.93
CA GLN A 399 40.37 -43.73 16.92
C GLN A 399 40.14 -43.07 18.28
N ARG A 400 39.08 -43.48 18.97
CA ARG A 400 38.87 -43.06 20.34
C ARG A 400 40.02 -43.67 21.11
N GLU A 401 41.07 -42.90 21.36
CA GLU A 401 41.98 -43.19 22.47
C GLU A 401 41.09 -43.17 23.70
N TRP A 402 40.69 -44.35 24.14
CA TRP A 402 39.88 -44.56 25.34
C TRP A 402 40.77 -44.50 26.59
N ASP A 403 41.79 -43.64 26.58
CA ASP A 403 42.47 -43.26 27.81
C ASP A 403 41.60 -42.21 28.50
N LEU A 404 40.61 -42.71 29.24
CA LEU A 404 39.81 -41.96 30.20
C LEU A 404 40.72 -41.46 31.33
N ASN A 405 41.49 -40.42 31.07
CA ASN A 405 42.15 -39.66 32.13
C ASN A 405 41.14 -38.61 32.63
N CYS A 406 40.41 -38.95 33.69
CA CYS A 406 39.39 -38.09 34.32
C CYS A 406 39.93 -36.79 34.96
N GLU A 407 41.23 -36.49 34.84
CA GLU A 407 41.88 -35.28 35.36
C GLU A 407 42.14 -34.21 34.29
N GLU A 408 41.71 -34.42 33.05
CA GLU A 408 42.02 -33.51 31.96
C GLU A 408 41.27 -32.17 32.06
N SER A 409 42.02 -31.07 32.01
CA SER A 409 41.49 -29.70 32.08
C SER A 409 40.56 -29.38 30.92
N SER A 410 39.64 -28.42 31.12
CA SER A 410 38.68 -28.02 30.06
C SER A 410 39.36 -27.48 28.80
N GLU A 411 40.53 -26.85 28.97
CA GLU A 411 41.31 -26.25 27.89
C GLU A 411 41.96 -27.32 27.02
N THR A 412 42.54 -28.35 27.64
CA THR A 412 43.12 -29.50 26.93
C THR A 412 42.05 -30.28 26.17
N ARG A 413 40.86 -30.42 26.76
CA ARG A 413 39.69 -31.03 26.10
C ARG A 413 39.23 -30.22 24.89
N HIS A 414 39.18 -28.90 25.00
CA HIS A 414 38.81 -28.00 23.91
C HIS A 414 39.81 -28.09 22.73
N THR A 415 41.11 -28.07 23.03
CA THR A 415 42.16 -28.22 22.01
C THR A 415 42.11 -29.57 21.30
N ARG A 416 41.81 -30.67 22.03
CA ARG A 416 41.63 -32.00 21.42
C ARG A 416 40.40 -32.06 20.52
N VAL A 417 39.28 -31.44 20.92
CA VAL A 417 38.07 -31.37 20.08
C VAL A 417 38.34 -30.58 18.80
N LEU A 418 39.06 -29.46 18.89
CA LEU A 418 39.46 -28.67 17.71
C LEU A 418 40.41 -29.45 16.79
N ALA A 419 41.42 -30.14 17.33
CA ALA A 419 42.32 -30.98 16.53
C ALA A 419 41.59 -32.16 15.86
N ASN A 420 40.53 -32.69 16.46
CA ASN A 420 39.67 -33.70 15.84
C ASN A 420 38.79 -33.10 14.73
N LEU A 421 38.34 -31.85 14.89
CA LEU A 421 37.56 -31.13 13.88
C LEU A 421 38.43 -30.65 12.70
N GLU A 422 39.73 -30.36 12.90
CA GLU A 422 40.69 -30.10 11.81
C GLU A 422 40.81 -31.26 10.81
N ARG A 423 40.41 -32.47 11.21
CA ARG A 423 40.37 -33.66 10.34
C ARG A 423 39.02 -33.86 9.66
N CYS A 424 38.02 -33.03 9.95
CA CYS A 424 36.70 -33.06 9.32
C CYS A 424 36.64 -32.02 8.19
N TRP A 425 36.40 -32.49 6.97
CA TRP A 425 36.35 -31.65 5.78
C TRP A 425 34.90 -31.36 5.43
N PHE A 426 34.51 -30.08 5.42
CA PHE A 426 33.19 -29.65 5.00
C PHE A 426 33.29 -29.03 3.61
N LEU A 427 32.55 -29.60 2.66
CA LEU A 427 32.34 -29.00 1.35
C LEU A 427 31.27 -27.93 1.48
N ASP A 428 31.67 -26.67 1.30
CA ASP A 428 30.74 -25.59 1.03
C ASP A 428 30.33 -25.66 -0.45
N GLY A 429 29.07 -26.04 -0.69
CA GLY A 429 28.51 -26.16 -2.04
C GLY A 429 28.49 -24.85 -2.83
N ALA A 430 28.65 -23.70 -2.17
CA ALA A 430 28.72 -22.40 -2.84
C ALA A 430 30.12 -22.06 -3.39
N THR A 431 31.19 -22.71 -2.90
CA THR A 431 32.58 -22.39 -3.24
C THR A 431 33.36 -23.55 -3.86
N CYS A 432 32.80 -24.77 -3.86
CA CYS A 432 33.42 -25.94 -4.49
C CYS A 432 33.26 -25.91 -6.02
N SER A 433 34.38 -25.89 -6.75
CA SER A 433 34.37 -26.05 -8.21
C SER A 433 34.20 -27.52 -8.62
N LEU A 434 33.66 -27.74 -9.81
CA LEU A 434 33.47 -29.07 -10.39
C LEU A 434 34.79 -29.87 -10.49
N ASP A 435 35.89 -29.20 -10.86
CA ASP A 435 37.23 -29.79 -10.90
C ASP A 435 37.73 -30.20 -9.51
N ALA A 436 37.45 -29.39 -8.48
CA ALA A 436 37.81 -29.72 -7.10
C ALA A 436 37.04 -30.94 -6.59
N LEU A 437 35.78 -31.09 -7.00
CA LEU A 437 34.93 -32.22 -6.63
C LEU A 437 35.38 -33.52 -7.33
N LEU A 438 35.80 -33.44 -8.60
CA LEU A 438 36.37 -34.57 -9.35
C LEU A 438 37.73 -35.02 -8.79
N GLN A 439 38.63 -34.07 -8.51
CA GLN A 439 39.93 -34.37 -7.89
C GLN A 439 39.76 -35.03 -6.52
N TRP A 440 38.76 -34.64 -5.75
CA TRP A 440 38.46 -35.27 -4.47
C TRP A 440 37.97 -36.72 -4.61
N GLY A 441 37.22 -37.03 -5.67
CA GLY A 441 36.77 -38.39 -5.95
C GLY A 441 37.89 -39.33 -6.43
N GLU A 442 38.89 -38.81 -7.15
CA GLU A 442 40.02 -39.59 -7.65
C GLU A 442 41.11 -39.83 -6.59
N VAL A 443 41.29 -38.85 -5.70
CA VAL A 443 42.30 -38.89 -4.65
C VAL A 443 41.60 -39.27 -3.35
N ASN A 444 41.78 -40.51 -2.88
CA ASN A 444 41.46 -40.91 -1.49
C ASN A 444 42.28 -40.13 -0.41
N ALA A 445 42.79 -38.94 -0.75
CA ALA A 445 43.53 -38.03 0.09
C ALA A 445 43.05 -36.60 -0.18
N ALA A 446 42.80 -35.87 0.91
CA ALA A 446 42.18 -34.56 0.88
C ALA A 446 43.08 -33.47 0.22
N PRO A 447 42.51 -32.51 -0.53
CA PRO A 447 43.27 -31.46 -1.20
C PRO A 447 43.87 -30.48 -0.18
N LYS A 448 45.19 -30.26 -0.16
CA LYS A 448 45.84 -29.34 0.81
C LYS A 448 45.08 -28.01 0.90
N SER A 449 44.53 -27.71 2.07
CA SER A 449 43.68 -26.54 2.30
C SER A 449 44.39 -25.25 1.88
N SER A 450 43.67 -24.35 1.21
CA SER A 450 43.85 -22.92 1.45
C SER A 450 43.39 -22.62 2.87
N ALA A 451 44.32 -22.24 3.73
CA ALA A 451 44.05 -21.85 5.11
C ALA A 451 43.02 -20.70 5.19
N PHE A 452 42.19 -20.73 6.24
CA PHE A 452 41.43 -19.58 6.71
C PHE A 452 42.36 -18.50 7.27
#